data_AF-A0A5R9IM56-F1
#
_entry.id   AF-A0A5R9IM56-F1
#
_cell.length_a   1.000
_cell.length_b   1.000
_cell.length_c   1.000
_cell.angle_alpha   90.00
_cell.angle_beta   90.00
_cell.angle_gamma   90.00
#
_symmetry.space_group_name_H-M   'P 1'
#
loop_
_entity.id
_entity.type
_entity.pdbx_description
1 polymer ?
#
loop_
_entity_poly.entity_id
_entity_poly.type
_entity_poly.pdbx_seq_one_letter_code
_entity_poly.pdbx_strand_id
1 'polypeptide(L)'
;MYASFKEMPSVLKFLTGMAIFFLLLFLKATIPGMFGTFSYNGEVLEFDEIWERGFGIPLILIGLLVPSSGISILLKQKYSRQFYCLALAIAVSTPAIAEKDFYALAFFLIIPVAAALYLFSSKGVRRYYGT
;
A
#
# COMPACT_ATOMS: atom_id res chain seq x y z
N MET A 1 6.99 -18.73 6.58
CA MET A 1 7.14 -17.49 5.78
C MET A 1 7.85 -17.76 4.44
N TYR A 2 9.06 -18.31 4.42
CA TYR A 2 9.79 -18.61 3.16
C TYR A 2 9.05 -19.62 2.25
N ALA A 3 8.53 -20.73 2.79
CA ALA A 3 7.74 -21.69 2.03
C ALA A 3 6.46 -21.06 1.45
N SER A 4 5.75 -20.28 2.28
CA SER A 4 4.56 -19.52 1.87
C SER A 4 4.87 -18.49 0.79
N PHE A 5 6.03 -17.85 0.81
CA PHE A 5 6.44 -16.95 -0.27
C PHE A 5 6.72 -17.73 -1.55
N LYS A 6 7.43 -18.87 -1.48
CA LYS A 6 7.79 -19.68 -2.66
C LYS A 6 6.56 -20.15 -3.43
N GLU A 7 5.49 -20.54 -2.74
CA GLU A 7 4.22 -21.00 -3.31
C GLU A 7 3.36 -19.90 -3.95
N MET A 8 3.63 -18.62 -3.68
CA MET A 8 2.81 -17.54 -4.21
C MET A 8 2.90 -17.45 -5.75
N PRO A 9 1.78 -17.17 -6.44
CA PRO A 9 1.77 -16.73 -7.83
C PRO A 9 2.65 -15.50 -8.02
N SER A 10 3.31 -15.37 -9.17
CA SER A 10 4.27 -14.28 -9.42
C SER A 10 3.67 -12.88 -9.20
N VAL A 11 2.44 -12.65 -9.64
CA VAL A 11 1.75 -11.37 -9.43
C VAL A 11 1.43 -11.14 -7.95
N LEU A 12 1.05 -12.17 -7.19
CA LEU A 12 0.84 -12.05 -5.75
C LEU A 12 2.14 -11.75 -5.00
N LYS A 13 3.27 -12.37 -5.41
CA LYS A 13 4.59 -12.06 -4.87
C LYS A 13 4.95 -10.60 -5.09
N PHE A 14 4.74 -10.11 -6.32
CA PHE A 14 5.00 -8.72 -6.68
C PHE A 14 4.14 -7.76 -5.85
N LEU A 15 2.84 -7.99 -5.77
CA LEU A 15 1.90 -7.18 -4.97
C LEU A 15 2.26 -7.17 -3.48
N THR A 16 2.69 -8.30 -2.94
CA THR A 16 3.12 -8.42 -1.54
C THR A 16 4.44 -7.70 -1.30
N GLY A 17 5.41 -7.86 -2.20
CA GLY A 17 6.69 -7.15 -2.13
C GLY A 17 6.52 -5.64 -2.22
N MET A 18 5.70 -5.17 -3.18
CA MET A 18 5.32 -3.77 -3.30
C MET A 18 4.65 -3.26 -2.02
N ALA A 19 3.74 -4.03 -1.43
CA ALA A 19 3.07 -3.60 -0.20
C ALA A 19 4.04 -3.47 0.98
N ILE A 20 5.02 -4.37 1.11
CA ILE A 20 6.06 -4.27 2.15
C ILE A 20 6.98 -3.07 1.88
N PHE A 21 7.25 -2.75 0.61
CA PHE A 21 8.05 -1.59 0.23
C PHE A 21 7.43 -0.26 0.69
N PHE A 22 6.12 -0.20 0.94
CA PHE A 22 5.49 1.01 1.48
C PHE A 22 5.94 1.33 2.91
N LEU A 23 6.63 0.41 3.61
CA LEU A 23 7.27 0.69 4.90
C LEU A 23 8.27 1.84 4.80
N LEU A 24 8.86 2.06 3.62
CA LEU A 24 9.75 3.20 3.38
C LEU A 24 9.04 4.54 3.54
N LEU A 25 7.72 4.61 3.28
CA LEU A 25 6.93 5.84 3.52
C LEU A 25 6.82 6.14 5.02
N PHE A 26 6.65 5.11 5.85
CA PHE A 26 6.66 5.26 7.30
C PHE A 26 8.03 5.74 7.79
N LEU A 27 9.10 5.11 7.32
CA LEU A 27 10.47 5.49 7.67
C LEU A 27 10.78 6.93 7.22
N LYS A 28 10.35 7.31 6.02
CA LYS A 28 10.50 8.67 5.49
C LYS A 28 9.73 9.71 6.30
N ALA A 29 8.55 9.38 6.79
CA ALA A 29 7.75 10.29 7.62
C ALA A 29 8.23 10.40 9.06
N THR A 30 9.01 9.43 9.56
CA THR A 30 9.42 9.37 10.98
C THR A 30 10.89 9.66 11.22
N ILE A 31 11.75 9.48 10.21
CA ILE A 31 13.20 9.66 10.35
C ILE A 31 13.68 10.79 9.43
N PRO A 32 14.09 11.95 10.00
CA PRO A 32 14.64 13.06 9.23
C PRO A 32 15.83 12.63 8.38
N GLY A 33 15.87 13.07 7.11
CA GLY A 33 16.95 12.78 6.16
C GLY A 33 16.94 11.36 5.57
N MET A 34 15.98 10.50 5.91
CA MET A 34 15.89 9.14 5.37
C MET A 34 15.16 9.10 4.02
N PHE A 35 15.69 8.33 3.05
CA PHE A 35 15.14 8.16 1.68
C PHE A 35 15.09 9.43 0.81
N GLY A 36 16.05 10.32 1.01
CA GLY A 36 16.26 11.51 0.17
C GLY A 36 15.06 12.45 0.17
N THR A 37 15.02 13.34 -0.81
CA THR A 37 14.01 14.40 -0.83
C THR A 37 12.64 13.92 -1.33
N PHE A 38 11.55 14.48 -0.78
CA PHE A 38 10.19 14.19 -1.25
C PHE A 38 9.80 15.26 -2.25
N SER A 39 9.42 14.90 -3.48
CA SER A 39 8.92 15.91 -4.42
C SER A 39 7.40 15.89 -4.46
N TYR A 40 6.80 17.07 -4.35
CA TYR A 40 5.37 17.25 -4.50
C TYR A 40 5.11 18.54 -5.30
N ASN A 41 4.36 18.43 -6.40
CA ASN A 41 4.12 19.54 -7.35
C ASN A 41 5.40 20.24 -7.84
N GLY A 42 6.50 19.51 -8.00
CA GLY A 42 7.78 20.05 -8.45
C GLY A 42 8.61 20.72 -7.35
N GLU A 43 8.06 20.89 -6.15
CA GLU A 43 8.79 21.37 -4.98
C GLU A 43 9.42 20.19 -4.24
N VAL A 44 10.61 20.42 -3.72
CA VAL A 44 11.36 19.45 -2.94
C VAL A 44 11.05 19.74 -1.46
N LEU A 45 10.24 18.88 -0.86
CA LEU A 45 9.81 18.98 0.53
C LEU A 45 10.84 18.37 1.48
N GLU A 46 11.27 19.18 2.44
CA GLU A 46 12.06 18.74 3.59
C GLU A 46 11.17 18.05 4.64
N PHE A 47 11.81 17.41 5.63
CA PHE A 47 11.11 16.64 6.65
C PHE A 47 10.04 17.47 7.38
N ASP A 48 10.39 18.68 7.83
CA ASP A 48 9.46 19.54 8.56
C ASP A 48 8.31 20.01 7.66
N GLU A 49 8.57 20.29 6.39
CA GLU A 49 7.55 20.72 5.43
C GLU A 49 6.52 19.62 5.13
N ILE A 50 6.92 18.34 5.16
CA ILE A 50 5.99 17.20 5.05
C ILE A 50 4.99 17.22 6.21
N TRP A 51 5.44 17.58 7.42
CA TRP A 51 4.59 17.66 8.60
C TRP A 51 3.75 18.94 8.62
N GLU A 52 4.32 20.09 8.27
CA GLU A 52 3.61 21.37 8.18
C GLU A 52 2.49 21.33 7.13
N ARG A 53 2.72 20.69 5.99
CA ARG A 53 1.70 20.51 4.94
C ARG A 53 0.70 19.38 5.26
N GLY A 54 0.85 18.69 6.39
CA GLY A 54 -0.08 17.66 6.84
C GLY A 54 0.05 16.31 6.15
N PHE A 55 1.14 16.06 5.41
CA PHE A 55 1.40 14.77 4.74
C PHE A 55 1.96 13.69 5.69
N GLY A 56 2.51 14.08 6.84
CA GLY A 56 3.13 13.15 7.80
C GLY A 56 2.18 12.04 8.27
N ILE A 57 0.96 12.39 8.72
CA ILE A 57 -0.02 11.42 9.21
C ILE A 57 -0.46 10.44 8.09
N PRO A 58 -0.87 10.91 6.90
CA PRO A 58 -1.09 10.04 5.73
C PRO A 58 0.04 9.06 5.44
N LEU A 59 1.29 9.54 5.40
CA LEU A 59 2.45 8.71 5.07
C LEU A 59 2.69 7.62 6.12
N ILE A 60 2.51 7.93 7.40
CA ILE A 60 2.59 6.95 8.49
C ILE A 60 1.49 5.90 8.38
N LEU A 61 0.24 6.33 8.18
CA LEU A 61 -0.90 5.42 8.05
C LEU A 61 -0.70 4.46 6.89
N ILE A 62 -0.34 4.98 5.73
CA ILE A 62 -0.07 4.20 4.53
C ILE A 62 1.12 3.27 4.75
N GLY A 63 2.21 3.80 5.30
CA GLY A 63 3.45 3.06 5.56
C GLY A 63 3.35 2.01 6.66
N LEU A 64 2.23 1.92 7.38
CA LEU A 64 1.95 0.83 8.32
C LEU A 64 0.85 -0.10 7.83
N LEU A 65 -0.27 0.44 7.33
CA LEU A 65 -1.42 -0.35 6.88
C LEU A 65 -1.09 -1.20 5.65
N VAL A 66 -0.39 -0.63 4.67
CA VAL A 66 -0.08 -1.36 3.43
C VAL A 66 0.94 -2.48 3.71
N PRO A 67 2.08 -2.25 4.41
CA PRO A 67 3.01 -3.32 4.74
C PRO A 67 2.42 -4.40 5.65
N SER A 68 1.64 -4.02 6.67
CA SER A 68 0.97 -4.99 7.53
C SER A 68 0.02 -5.88 6.74
N SER A 69 -0.69 -5.33 5.75
CA SER A 69 -1.54 -6.13 4.86
C SER A 69 -0.74 -7.10 3.98
N GLY A 70 0.43 -6.70 3.49
CA GLY A 70 1.36 -7.58 2.77
C GLY A 70 1.85 -8.74 3.66
N ILE A 71 2.18 -8.46 4.92
CA ILE A 71 2.56 -9.48 5.90
C ILE A 71 1.37 -10.42 6.18
N SER A 72 0.16 -9.90 6.33
CA SER A 72 -1.05 -10.73 6.52
C SER A 72 -1.28 -11.69 5.35
N ILE A 73 -0.98 -11.27 4.11
CA ILE A 73 -1.01 -12.15 2.93
C ILE A 73 0.05 -13.25 3.03
N LEU A 74 1.30 -12.93 3.41
CA LEU A 74 2.37 -13.91 3.61
C LEU A 74 2.04 -14.97 4.67
N LEU A 75 1.36 -14.54 5.73
CA LEU A 75 0.94 -15.39 6.84
C LEU A 75 -0.36 -16.14 6.56
N LYS A 76 -1.00 -15.94 5.39
CA LYS A 76 -2.29 -16.53 5.03
C LYS A 76 -3.38 -16.29 6.11
N GLN A 77 -3.38 -15.13 6.76
CA GLN A 77 -4.32 -14.81 7.84
C GLN A 77 -5.78 -14.77 7.35
N LYS A 78 -6.72 -15.05 8.27
CA LYS A 78 -8.15 -14.90 8.00
C LYS A 78 -8.44 -13.44 7.62
N TYR A 79 -9.13 -13.24 6.50
CA TYR A 79 -9.44 -11.93 5.91
C TYR A 79 -8.26 -11.13 5.31
N SER A 80 -7.08 -11.75 5.08
CA SER A 80 -5.92 -11.05 4.52
C SER A 80 -6.21 -10.37 3.17
N ARG A 81 -7.04 -10.99 2.33
CA ARG A 81 -7.43 -10.45 1.01
C ARG A 81 -8.25 -9.17 1.13
N GLN A 82 -9.23 -9.16 2.04
CA GLN A 82 -10.07 -7.99 2.31
C GLN A 82 -9.24 -6.87 2.92
N PHE A 83 -8.38 -7.20 3.89
CA PHE A 83 -7.52 -6.22 4.55
C PHE A 83 -6.56 -5.56 3.56
N TYR A 84 -5.98 -6.31 2.63
CA TYR A 84 -5.14 -5.76 1.57
C TYR A 84 -5.89 -4.79 0.65
N CYS A 85 -7.09 -5.15 0.21
CA CYS A 85 -7.91 -4.28 -0.64
C CYS A 85 -8.28 -2.98 0.10
N LEU A 86 -8.62 -3.08 1.38
CA LEU A 86 -8.95 -1.93 2.22
C LEU A 86 -7.73 -1.03 2.45
N ALA A 87 -6.57 -1.62 2.76
CA ALA A 87 -5.32 -0.87 2.94
C ALA A 87 -4.93 -0.13 1.65
N LEU A 88 -5.04 -0.77 0.49
CA LEU A 88 -4.83 -0.12 -0.81
C LEU A 88 -5.84 1.00 -1.07
N ALA A 89 -7.13 0.76 -0.80
CA ALA A 89 -8.16 1.77 -1.00
C ALA A 89 -7.90 3.03 -0.15
N ILE A 90 -7.51 2.86 1.11
CA ILE A 90 -7.10 3.97 1.98
C ILE A 90 -5.88 4.67 1.38
N ALA A 91 -4.85 3.92 1.00
CA ALA A 91 -3.61 4.48 0.49
C ALA A 91 -3.80 5.33 -0.76
N VAL A 92 -4.65 4.90 -1.70
CA VAL A 92 -4.90 5.66 -2.92
C VAL A 92 -5.91 6.80 -2.73
N SER A 93 -6.83 6.68 -1.77
CA SER A 93 -7.84 7.71 -1.50
C SER A 93 -7.32 8.87 -0.66
N THR A 94 -6.38 8.60 0.26
CA THR A 94 -5.86 9.60 1.20
C THR A 94 -5.28 10.84 0.51
N PRO A 95 -4.38 10.73 -0.50
CA PRO A 95 -3.87 11.91 -1.19
C PRO A 95 -4.97 12.67 -1.96
N ALA A 96 -5.87 11.96 -2.64
CA ALA A 96 -6.95 12.59 -3.39
C ALA A 96 -7.96 13.34 -2.50
N ILE A 97 -8.23 12.81 -1.29
CA ILE A 97 -9.07 13.48 -0.30
C ILE A 97 -8.38 14.73 0.26
N ALA A 98 -7.07 14.64 0.54
CA ALA A 98 -6.29 15.78 1.03
C ALA A 98 -6.30 16.95 0.04
N GLU A 99 -6.23 16.66 -1.25
CA GLU A 99 -6.27 17.65 -2.34
C GLU A 99 -7.68 18.07 -2.75
N LYS A 100 -8.73 17.41 -2.22
CA LYS A 100 -10.13 17.56 -2.64
C LYS A 100 -10.35 17.31 -4.13
N ASP A 101 -9.48 16.51 -4.75
CA ASP A 101 -9.60 16.11 -6.15
C ASP A 101 -10.40 14.80 -6.28
N PHE A 102 -11.72 14.96 -6.35
CA PHE A 102 -12.64 13.83 -6.49
C PHE A 102 -12.58 13.15 -7.86
N TYR A 103 -12.07 13.83 -8.90
CA TYR A 103 -11.89 13.23 -10.22
C TYR A 103 -10.71 12.27 -10.21
N ALA A 104 -9.60 12.67 -9.60
CA ALA A 104 -8.45 11.80 -9.41
C ALA A 104 -8.80 10.58 -8.52
N LEU A 105 -9.64 10.78 -7.50
CA LEU A 105 -10.10 9.70 -6.62
C LEU A 105 -10.80 8.57 -7.39
N ALA A 106 -11.69 8.90 -8.32
CA ALA A 106 -12.40 7.90 -9.13
C ALA A 106 -11.42 7.05 -9.97
N PHE A 107 -10.39 7.69 -10.53
CA PHE A 107 -9.35 7.00 -11.29
C PHE A 107 -8.47 6.13 -10.39
N PHE A 108 -8.07 6.63 -9.22
CA PHE A 108 -7.24 5.90 -8.28
C PHE A 108 -7.93 4.67 -7.67
N LEU A 109 -9.26 4.69 -7.51
CA LEU A 109 -10.04 3.54 -7.05
C LEU A 109 -10.04 2.34 -8.03
N ILE A 110 -9.62 2.52 -9.29
CA ILE A 110 -9.46 1.41 -10.23
C ILE A 110 -8.43 0.40 -9.71
N ILE A 111 -7.37 0.87 -9.03
CA ILE A 111 -6.29 0.03 -8.50
C ILE A 111 -6.79 -0.97 -7.44
N PRO A 112 -7.44 -0.55 -6.33
CA PRO A 112 -7.96 -1.48 -5.34
C PRO A 112 -9.05 -2.40 -5.91
N VAL A 113 -9.85 -1.94 -6.88
CA VAL A 113 -10.83 -2.80 -7.57
C VAL A 113 -10.15 -3.88 -8.40
N ALA A 114 -9.12 -3.53 -9.18
CA ALA A 114 -8.34 -4.50 -9.95
C ALA A 114 -7.61 -5.50 -9.03
N ALA A 115 -7.05 -5.02 -7.92
CA ALA A 115 -6.44 -5.88 -6.91
C ALA A 115 -7.46 -6.86 -6.31
N ALA A 116 -8.68 -6.40 -5.99
CA ALA A 116 -9.75 -7.25 -5.49
C ALA A 116 -10.16 -8.31 -6.53
N LEU A 117 -10.38 -7.92 -7.78
CA LEU A 117 -10.71 -8.86 -8.86
C LEU A 117 -9.64 -9.93 -9.01
N TYR A 118 -8.36 -9.55 -8.97
CA TYR A 118 -7.24 -10.50 -9.01
C TYR A 118 -7.25 -11.45 -7.79
N LEU A 119 -7.35 -10.91 -6.57
CA LEU A 119 -7.27 -11.69 -5.33
C LEU A 119 -8.45 -12.67 -5.13
N PHE A 120 -9.63 -12.34 -5.64
CA PHE A 120 -10.83 -13.17 -5.48
C PHE A 120 -11.15 -14.05 -6.69
N SER A 121 -10.73 -13.66 -7.90
CA SER A 121 -11.06 -14.41 -9.13
C SER A 121 -9.93 -15.30 -9.64
N SER A 122 -8.67 -14.99 -9.32
CA SER A 122 -7.53 -15.74 -9.84
C SER A 122 -7.45 -17.15 -9.25
N LYS A 123 -7.44 -18.17 -10.12
CA LYS A 123 -7.26 -19.58 -9.74
C LYS A 123 -5.94 -19.81 -8.99
N GLY A 124 -4.88 -19.08 -9.35
CA GLY A 124 -3.59 -19.17 -8.68
C GLY A 124 -3.63 -18.67 -7.23
N VAL A 125 -4.35 -17.58 -6.98
CA VAL A 125 -4.53 -17.04 -5.63
C VAL A 125 -5.44 -17.95 -4.81
N ARG A 126 -6.52 -18.46 -5.39
CA ARG A 126 -7.41 -19.43 -4.74
C ARG A 126 -6.66 -20.70 -4.30
N ARG A 127 -5.85 -21.27 -5.20
CA ARG A 127 -4.96 -22.41 -4.90
C ARG A 127 -3.95 -22.09 -3.79
N TYR A 128 -3.39 -20.88 -3.78
CA TYR A 128 -2.47 -20.43 -2.73
C TYR A 128 -3.11 -20.43 -1.33
N TYR A 129 -4.39 -20.05 -1.24
CA TYR A 129 -5.20 -20.06 -0.02
C TYR A 129 -5.91 -21.40 0.26
N GLY A 130 -5.81 -22.39 -0.62
CA GLY A 130 -6.48 -23.69 -0.47
C GLY A 130 -7.99 -23.64 -0.70
N THR A 131 -8.48 -22.67 -1.48
CA THR A 131 -9.90 -22.46 -1.84
C THR A 131 -10.16 -22.62 -3.33
#